data_AF-W7SW84-F1
#
_entry.id   AF-W7SW84-F1
#
_cell.length_a   1.000
_cell.length_b   1.000
_cell.length_c   1.000
_cell.angle_alpha   90.00
_cell.angle_beta   90.00
_cell.angle_gamma   90.00
#
_symmetry.space_group_name_H-M   'P 1'
#
loop_
_entity.id
_entity.type
_entity.pdbx_description
1 polymer ?
#
loop_
_entity_poly.entity_id
_entity_poly.type
_entity_poly.pdbx_seq_one_letter_code
_entity_poly.pdbx_strand_id
1 'polypeptide(L)'
;MPKPAPHQNNPKWIGNDATVNPRTLGKSKNYTHRMEFHVEPGTRHWLKQYEVKPTNEPGRHAVPADKIDEFNRRVKKFVIRRIR
;
A
#
# COMPACT_ATOMS: atom_id res chain seq x y z
N MET A 1 5.00 -5.46 -28.98
CA MET A 1 4.51 -5.00 -27.67
C MET A 1 5.69 -4.52 -26.85
N PRO A 2 5.75 -3.27 -26.36
CA PRO A 2 6.80 -2.89 -25.42
C PRO A 2 6.64 -3.72 -24.13
N LYS A 3 7.77 -4.24 -23.62
CA LYS A 3 7.80 -5.00 -22.38
C LYS A 3 7.29 -4.09 -21.25
N PRO A 4 6.30 -4.50 -20.44
CA PRO A 4 5.82 -3.66 -19.35
C PRO A 4 7.00 -3.28 -18.46
N ALA A 5 7.03 -2.00 -18.05
CA ALA A 5 8.09 -1.50 -17.18
C ALA A 5 8.23 -2.42 -15.96
N PRO A 6 9.46 -2.68 -15.48
CA PRO A 6 9.67 -3.53 -14.32
C PRO A 6 8.80 -3.05 -13.17
N HIS A 7 8.06 -3.97 -12.52
CA HIS A 7 7.10 -3.63 -11.45
C HIS A 7 7.72 -2.83 -10.29
N GLN A 8 9.05 -2.84 -10.16
CA GLN A 8 9.80 -2.02 -9.20
C GLN A 8 9.65 -0.52 -9.43
N ASN A 9 9.42 -0.08 -10.68
CA ASN A 9 9.27 1.32 -11.04
C ASN A 9 7.82 1.84 -10.87
N ASN A 10 6.88 0.94 -10.53
CA ASN A 10 5.49 1.31 -10.34
C ASN A 10 5.22 1.73 -8.89
N PRO A 11 4.38 2.76 -8.67
CA PRO A 11 3.95 3.14 -7.34
C PRO A 11 3.37 1.96 -6.57
N LYS A 12 3.62 1.91 -5.26
CA LYS A 12 3.03 0.92 -4.37
C LYS A 12 1.83 1.52 -3.68
N TRP A 13 0.74 0.75 -3.65
CA TRP A 13 -0.51 1.20 -3.06
C TRP A 13 -0.60 0.77 -1.60
N ILE A 14 -0.87 1.74 -0.73
CA ILE A 14 -1.00 1.55 0.71
C ILE A 14 -2.37 2.07 1.12
N GLY A 15 -3.14 1.25 1.82
CA GLY A 15 -4.41 1.66 2.42
C GLY A 15 -4.26 1.92 3.91
N ASN A 16 -5.05 2.85 4.44
CA ASN A 16 -5.28 2.95 5.87
C ASN A 16 -5.98 1.67 6.39
N ASP A 17 -5.93 1.50 7.71
CA ASP A 17 -6.60 0.37 8.36
C ASP A 17 -8.11 0.38 8.04
N ALA A 18 -8.67 -0.81 7.80
CA ALA A 18 -10.04 -1.05 7.37
C ALA A 18 -10.50 -0.39 6.06
N THR A 19 -9.66 0.35 5.35
CA THR A 19 -10.03 1.06 4.11
C THR A 19 -10.21 0.10 2.93
N VAL A 20 -9.46 -1.01 2.91
CA VAL A 20 -9.53 -1.99 1.83
C VAL A 20 -10.14 -3.27 2.39
N ASN A 21 -11.32 -3.64 1.90
CA ASN A 21 -11.89 -4.96 2.16
C ASN A 21 -11.14 -5.99 1.30
N PRO A 22 -10.33 -6.89 1.88
CA PRO A 22 -9.55 -7.80 1.08
C PRO A 22 -10.42 -8.89 0.42
N ARG A 23 -11.68 -9.04 0.84
CA ARG A 23 -12.63 -9.98 0.23
C ARG A 23 -13.15 -9.51 -1.12
N THR A 24 -13.08 -8.21 -1.41
CA THR A 24 -13.52 -7.60 -2.67
C THR A 24 -12.35 -7.38 -3.65
N LEU A 25 -11.13 -7.76 -3.26
CA LEU A 25 -9.96 -7.67 -4.13
C LEU A 25 -9.95 -8.80 -5.16
N GLY A 26 -10.09 -8.42 -6.44
CA GLY A 26 -9.84 -9.24 -7.63
C GLY A 26 -10.16 -10.74 -7.51
N LYS A 27 -9.31 -11.59 -8.11
CA LYS A 27 -9.45 -13.04 -7.99
C LYS A 27 -8.91 -13.48 -6.63
N SER A 28 -9.73 -14.18 -5.84
CA SER A 28 -9.40 -14.65 -4.48
C SER A 28 -8.04 -15.35 -4.37
N LYS A 29 -7.67 -16.16 -5.37
CA LYS A 29 -6.37 -16.86 -5.42
C LYS A 29 -5.14 -15.94 -5.47
N ASN A 30 -5.31 -14.69 -5.87
CA ASN A 30 -4.23 -13.69 -5.97
C ASN A 30 -4.09 -12.84 -4.70
N TYR A 31 -5.11 -12.79 -3.83
CA TYR A 31 -5.17 -11.92 -2.66
C TYR A 31 -5.42 -12.75 -1.39
N THR A 32 -4.39 -13.50 -1.00
CA THR A 32 -4.44 -14.51 0.08
C THR A 32 -3.90 -14.01 1.42
N HIS A 33 -3.16 -12.88 1.41
CA HIS A 33 -2.51 -12.33 2.59
C HIS A 33 -2.87 -10.86 2.77
N ARG A 34 -2.94 -10.44 4.03
CA ARG A 34 -3.00 -9.04 4.47
C ARG A 34 -1.68 -8.71 5.18
N MET A 35 -1.10 -7.57 4.83
CA MET A 35 0.07 -7.03 5.51
C MET A 35 -0.31 -5.77 6.28
N GLU A 36 -0.01 -5.73 7.56
CA GLU A 36 -0.23 -4.61 8.46
C GLU A 36 1.11 -4.00 8.84
N PHE A 37 1.35 -2.75 8.47
CA PHE A 37 2.56 -2.02 8.81
C PHE A 37 2.35 -1.18 10.06
N HIS A 38 3.23 -1.35 11.04
CA HIS A 38 3.35 -0.43 12.16
C HIS A 38 4.49 0.52 11.86
N VAL A 39 4.15 1.81 11.77
CA VAL A 39 5.04 2.86 11.28
C VAL A 39 5.38 3.85 12.38
N GLU A 40 6.42 4.66 12.15
CA GLU A 40 6.78 5.77 13.01
C GLU A 40 5.69 6.84 13.10
N PRO A 41 5.60 7.57 14.23
CA PRO A 41 4.79 8.79 14.32
C PRO A 41 5.07 9.73 13.14
N GLY A 42 4.03 10.41 12.63
CA GLY A 42 4.15 11.30 11.47
C GLY A 42 4.13 10.61 10.10
N THR A 43 4.28 9.29 10.02
CA THR A 43 4.26 8.57 8.72
C THR A 43 2.92 8.71 7.99
N ARG A 44 1.80 8.72 8.70
CA ARG A 44 0.48 8.97 8.09
C ARG A 44 0.37 10.38 7.51
N HIS A 45 0.95 11.37 8.17
CA HIS A 45 1.00 12.74 7.66
C HIS A 45 1.89 12.80 6.41
N TRP A 46 3.05 12.14 6.44
CA TRP A 46 3.91 11.98 5.27
C TRP A 46 3.18 11.30 4.10
N LEU A 47 2.40 10.24 4.34
CA LEU A 47 1.61 9.56 3.29
C LEU A 47 0.52 10.43 2.66
N LYS A 48 0.02 11.45 3.37
CA LYS A 48 -1.07 12.32 2.88
C LYS A 48 -0.71 13.00 1.56
N GLN A 49 0.55 13.32 1.33
CA GLN A 49 1.03 13.91 0.07
C GLN A 49 0.89 12.97 -1.14
N TYR A 50 0.69 11.67 -0.89
CA TYR A 50 0.51 10.64 -1.91
C TYR A 50 -0.92 10.08 -1.94
N GLU A 51 -1.88 10.73 -1.27
CA GLU A 51 -3.28 10.29 -1.28
C GLU A 51 -3.87 10.36 -2.69
N VAL A 52 -4.52 9.29 -3.10
CA VAL A 52 -5.14 9.15 -4.42
C VAL A 52 -6.64 8.90 -4.28
N LYS A 53 -7.43 9.53 -5.15
CA LYS A 53 -8.89 9.41 -5.17
C LYS A 53 -9.53 9.65 -3.78
N PRO A 54 -9.20 10.74 -3.07
CA PRO A 54 -9.68 10.97 -1.70
C PRO A 54 -11.22 10.96 -1.59
N THR A 55 -11.93 11.31 -2.67
CA THR A 55 -13.40 11.30 -2.73
C THR A 55 -13.99 9.90 -2.85
N ASN A 56 -13.31 8.94 -3.48
CA ASN A 56 -13.85 7.62 -3.80
C ASN A 56 -13.25 6.52 -2.92
N GLU A 57 -11.98 6.67 -2.53
CA GLU A 57 -11.20 5.71 -1.76
C GLU A 57 -10.31 6.46 -0.74
N PRO A 58 -10.92 7.17 0.23
CA PRO A 58 -10.20 7.98 1.22
C PRO A 58 -9.19 7.13 2.00
N GLY A 59 -7.97 7.63 2.22
CA GLY A 59 -6.91 6.89 2.89
C GLY A 59 -6.21 5.84 2.02
N ARG A 60 -6.35 5.94 0.69
CA ARG A 60 -5.52 5.20 -0.26
C ARG A 60 -4.37 6.07 -0.73
N HIS A 61 -3.15 5.55 -0.64
CA HIS A 61 -1.93 6.26 -0.97
C HIS A 61 -1.17 5.52 -2.07
N ALA A 62 -0.65 6.24 -3.06
CA ALA A 62 0.20 5.69 -4.11
C ALA A 62 1.65 6.18 -3.91
N VAL A 63 2.41 5.45 -3.10
CA VAL A 63 3.81 5.81 -2.80
C VAL A 63 4.65 5.62 -4.06
N PRO A 64 5.31 6.67 -4.57
CA PRO A 64 6.19 6.57 -5.74
C PRO A 64 7.31 5.55 -5.54
N ALA A 65 7.78 4.94 -6.63
CA ALA A 65 8.80 3.90 -6.59
C ALA A 65 10.12 4.40 -5.94
N ASP A 66 10.51 5.63 -6.22
CA ASP A 66 11.69 6.31 -5.67
C ASP A 66 11.53 6.68 -4.18
N LYS A 67 10.33 6.55 -3.62
CA LYS A 67 10.02 6.83 -2.20
C LYS A 67 9.77 5.57 -1.37
N ILE A 68 9.87 4.39 -1.97
CA ILE A 68 9.67 3.12 -1.25
C ILE A 68 10.73 2.90 -0.18
N ASP A 69 11.99 3.25 -0.45
CA ASP A 69 13.04 3.14 0.55
C ASP A 69 12.82 4.08 1.75
N GLU A 70 12.30 5.28 1.49
CA GLU A 70 11.92 6.21 2.57
C GLU A 70 10.74 5.67 3.37
N PHE A 71 9.72 5.11 2.72
CA PHE A 71 8.61 4.46 3.40
C PHE A 71 9.10 3.29 4.27
N ASN A 72 9.97 2.44 3.74
CA ASN A 72 10.50 1.28 4.44
C ASN A 72 11.28 1.67 5.69
N ARG A 73 12.06 2.76 5.66
CA ARG A 73 12.75 3.30 6.85
C ARG A 73 11.80 3.73 7.96
N ARG A 74 10.57 4.12 7.62
CA ARG A 74 9.52 4.51 8.57
C ARG A 74 8.74 3.31 9.13
N VAL A 75 8.94 2.10 8.61
CA VAL A 75 8.29 0.88 9.10
C VAL A 75 9.08 0.32 10.28
N LYS A 76 8.44 0.23 11.45
CA LYS A 76 9.04 -0.39 12.65
C LYS A 76 8.89 -1.89 12.68
N LYS A 77 7.71 -2.38 12.30
CA LYS A 77 7.38 -3.80 12.21
C LYS A 77 6.24 -3.99 11.22
N PHE A 78 6.12 -5.19 10.68
CA PHE A 78 4.97 -5.58 9.88
C PHE A 78 4.47 -6.95 10.32
N VAL A 79 3.17 -7.17 10.14
CA VAL A 79 2.51 -8.44 10.41
C VAL A 79 1.87 -8.91 9.12
N ILE A 80 2.12 -10.16 8.75
CA ILE A 80 1.47 -10.79 7.59
C ILE A 80 0.49 -11.82 8.14
N ARG A 81 -0.77 -11.71 7.72
CA ARG A 81 -1.84 -12.66 8.08
C ARG A 81 -2.47 -13.23 6.83
N ARG A 82 -2.68 -14.54 6.83
CA ARG A 82 -3.49 -15.21 5.81
C ARG A 82 -4.96 -14.85 6.04
N ILE A 83 -5.66 -14.50 4.98
CA ILE A 83 -7.06 -14.04 5.02
C ILE A 83 -8.01 -15.00 4.28
N ARG A 84 -7.47 -16.05 3.65
CA ARG A 84 -8.17 -17.10 2.92
C ARG A 84 -7.39 -18.40 2.96
#